data_AF-A0A838JF97-F1
#
_entry.id   AF-A0A838JF97-F1
#
_cell.length_a   1.000
_cell.length_b   1.000
_cell.length_c   1.000
_cell.angle_alpha   90.00
_cell.angle_beta   90.00
_cell.angle_gamma   90.00
#
_symmetry.space_group_name_H-M   'P 1'
#
loop_
_entity.id
_entity.type
_entity.pdbx_description
1 polymer ?
#
loop_
_entity_poly.entity_id
_entity_poly.type
_entity_poly.pdbx_seq_one_letter_code
_entity_poly.pdbx_strand_id
1 'polypeptide(L)'
;MTDESEPAKASLPAVVYGPPQWARPSFTHGFPGSAFTPQPDGTLRCPANHPLYLQERRPERDGSLRVLYAARIGHCRPARSVRSVRRAVPRSSHDG
;
A
#
# COMPACT_ATOMS: atom_id res chain seq x y z
N MET A 1 -5.24 -9.92 -50.68
CA MET A 1 -5.51 -10.81 -49.54
C MET A 1 -4.17 -11.30 -49.03
N THR A 2 -3.69 -10.62 -47.98
CA THR A 2 -2.59 -10.96 -47.05
C THR A 2 -2.38 -9.65 -46.29
N ASP A 3 -3.01 -9.40 -45.13
CA ASP A 3 -2.77 -10.01 -43.81
C ASP A 3 -1.27 -10.22 -43.56
N GLU A 4 -0.61 -9.22 -42.96
CA GLU A 4 0.70 -9.42 -42.37
C GLU A 4 1.01 -8.42 -41.25
N SER A 5 1.15 -8.99 -40.06
CA SER A 5 1.95 -8.53 -38.92
C SER A 5 1.45 -7.33 -38.11
N GLU A 6 0.46 -7.60 -37.27
CA GLU A 6 0.36 -6.93 -35.96
C GLU A 6 1.57 -7.37 -35.12
N PRO A 7 2.44 -6.45 -34.62
CA PRO A 7 3.65 -6.84 -33.94
C PRO A 7 3.28 -7.55 -32.65
N ALA A 8 3.65 -8.84 -32.57
CA ALA A 8 3.55 -9.66 -31.38
C ALA A 8 4.11 -8.87 -30.20
N LYS A 9 3.20 -8.45 -29.32
CA LYS A 9 3.47 -7.68 -28.11
C LYS A 9 4.37 -8.55 -27.24
N ALA A 10 5.68 -8.36 -27.38
CA ALA A 10 6.68 -9.10 -26.65
C ALA A 10 6.31 -9.04 -25.16
N SER A 11 5.95 -10.19 -24.62
CA SER A 11 5.62 -10.36 -23.21
C SER A 11 6.91 -10.09 -22.43
N LEU A 12 7.12 -8.82 -22.04
CA LEU A 12 8.20 -8.46 -21.15
C LEU A 12 8.11 -9.37 -19.92
N PRO A 13 9.23 -9.94 -19.44
CA PRO A 13 9.20 -10.77 -18.25
C PRO A 13 8.54 -9.97 -17.14
N ALA A 14 7.53 -10.56 -16.49
CA ALA A 14 6.87 -9.94 -15.36
C ALA A 14 7.95 -9.64 -14.31
N VAL A 15 8.27 -8.35 -14.13
CA VAL A 15 9.28 -7.93 -13.17
C VAL A 15 8.75 -8.28 -11.78
N VAL A 16 9.35 -9.30 -11.16
CA VAL A 16 9.02 -9.72 -9.81
C VAL A 16 9.81 -8.83 -8.86
N TYR A 17 9.11 -7.87 -8.25
CA TYR A 17 9.68 -7.05 -7.20
C TYR A 17 9.70 -7.82 -5.87
N GLY A 18 10.72 -7.55 -5.04
CA GLY A 18 10.76 -8.05 -3.67
C GLY A 18 9.66 -7.43 -2.78
N PRO A 19 9.58 -7.83 -1.50
CA PRO A 19 8.59 -7.29 -0.57
C PRO A 19 8.65 -5.76 -0.51
N PRO A 20 7.49 -5.06 -0.51
CA PRO A 20 7.47 -3.61 -0.44
C PRO A 20 8.08 -3.13 0.87
N GLN A 21 9.03 -2.20 0.78
CA GLN A 21 9.64 -1.57 1.94
C GLN A 21 9.07 -0.17 2.13
N TRP A 22 8.61 0.15 3.35
CA TRP A 22 8.10 1.48 3.66
C TRP A 22 9.24 2.49 3.73
N ALA A 23 9.04 3.65 3.09
CA ALA A 23 9.93 4.78 3.28
C ALA A 23 9.99 5.19 4.76
N ARG A 24 11.17 5.65 5.20
CA ARG A 24 11.34 6.20 6.55
C ARG A 24 10.47 7.47 6.69
N PRO A 25 9.76 7.65 7.81
CA PRO A 25 8.97 8.85 8.01
C PRO A 25 9.87 10.08 8.02
N SER A 26 9.59 11.03 7.13
CA SER A 26 10.33 12.30 7.03
C SER A 26 9.88 13.32 8.09
N PHE A 27 8.78 13.06 8.80
CA PHE A 27 8.15 14.00 9.73
C PHE A 27 7.72 13.29 11.03
N THR A 28 8.02 13.91 12.17
CA THR A 28 7.80 13.35 13.52
C THR A 28 6.33 13.15 13.88
N HIS A 29 5.40 13.81 13.18
CA HIS A 29 3.95 13.71 13.42
C HIS A 29 3.17 13.00 12.29
N GLY A 30 3.86 12.35 11.35
CA GLY A 30 3.21 11.56 10.29
C GLY A 30 2.84 10.15 10.75
N PHE A 31 1.90 9.51 10.05
CA PHE A 31 1.66 8.07 10.21
C PHE A 31 2.85 7.28 9.66
N PRO A 32 3.32 6.22 10.35
CA PRO A 32 4.31 5.32 9.77
C PRO A 32 3.70 4.59 8.57
N GLY A 33 4.53 4.18 7.60
CA GLY A 33 4.07 3.39 6.44
C GLY A 33 3.29 2.14 6.84
N SER A 34 3.67 1.50 7.95
CA SER A 34 2.97 0.32 8.51
C SER A 34 1.54 0.60 9.01
N ALA A 35 1.16 1.86 9.19
CA ALA A 35 -0.21 2.24 9.54
C ALA A 35 -1.15 2.19 8.32
N PHE A 36 -0.60 2.03 7.11
CA PHE A 36 -1.37 1.89 5.89
C PHE A 36 -1.54 0.43 5.52
N THR A 37 -2.78 -0.04 5.41
CA THR A 37 -3.08 -1.45 5.13
C THR A 37 -3.29 -1.67 3.64
N PRO A 38 -2.50 -2.53 2.97
CA PRO A 38 -2.73 -2.93 1.59
C PRO A 38 -4.11 -3.56 1.42
N GLN A 39 -4.76 -3.24 0.32
CA GLN A 39 -6.07 -3.77 -0.04
C GLN A 39 -5.95 -4.71 -1.24
N PRO A 40 -6.86 -5.68 -1.39
CA PRO A 40 -6.86 -6.61 -2.53
C PRO A 40 -7.09 -5.91 -3.87
N ASP A 41 -7.65 -4.70 -3.86
CA ASP A 41 -7.88 -3.85 -5.04
C ASP A 41 -6.62 -3.06 -5.48
N GLY A 42 -5.50 -3.22 -4.78
CA GLY A 42 -4.24 -2.52 -5.06
C GLY A 42 -4.13 -1.12 -4.47
N THR A 43 -5.11 -0.68 -3.68
CA THR A 43 -5.05 0.57 -2.91
C THR A 43 -4.43 0.36 -1.52
N LEU A 44 -4.14 1.46 -0.81
CA LEU A 44 -3.83 1.41 0.62
C LEU A 44 -4.96 2.07 1.42
N ARG A 45 -5.22 1.63 2.64
CA ARG A 45 -6.12 2.33 3.58
C ARG A 45 -5.35 2.96 4.71
N CYS A 46 -5.65 4.23 5.03
CA CYS A 46 -5.12 4.87 6.23
C CYS A 46 -5.82 4.36 7.50
N PRO A 47 -5.32 4.69 8.70
CA PRO A 47 -5.96 4.33 9.96
C PRO A 47 -7.39 4.84 10.13
N ALA A 48 -7.79 5.87 9.37
CA ALA A 48 -9.16 6.39 9.33
C ALA A 48 -10.06 5.64 8.33
N ASN A 49 -9.61 4.49 7.79
CA ASN A 49 -10.31 3.66 6.81
C ASN A 49 -10.58 4.34 5.45
N HIS A 50 -9.89 5.45 5.15
CA HIS A 50 -9.97 6.09 3.84
C HIS A 50 -8.94 5.52 2.86
N PRO A 51 -9.31 5.33 1.57
CA PRO A 51 -8.39 4.84 0.56
C PRO A 51 -7.37 5.92 0.16
N LEU A 52 -6.14 5.47 -0.05
CA LEU A 52 -5.08 6.16 -0.76
C LEU A 52 -4.96 5.52 -2.13
N TYR A 53 -4.96 6.37 -3.15
CA TYR A 53 -4.85 5.94 -4.53
C TYR A 53 -3.41 6.05 -4.99
N LEU A 54 -3.04 5.16 -5.90
CA LEU A 54 -1.78 5.22 -6.58
C LEU A 54 -1.66 6.56 -7.32
N GLN A 55 -0.62 7.33 -7.00
CA GLN A 55 -0.29 8.57 -7.69
C GLN A 55 0.90 8.42 -8.62
N GLU A 56 1.89 7.60 -8.22
CA GLU A 56 3.13 7.49 -8.98
C GLU A 56 3.70 6.07 -8.92
N ARG A 57 4.23 5.62 -10.06
CA ARG A 57 5.11 4.45 -10.17
C ARG A 57 6.33 4.87 -10.97
N ARG A 58 7.48 4.93 -10.32
CA ARG A 58 8.74 5.36 -10.95
C ARG A 58 9.81 4.28 -10.75
N PRO A 59 10.42 3.78 -11.84
CA PRO A 59 11.63 2.97 -11.72
C PRO A 59 12.79 3.87 -11.27
N GLU A 60 13.51 3.42 -10.27
CA GLU A 60 14.70 4.08 -9.75
C GLU A 60 15.96 3.52 -10.44
N ARG A 61 17.06 4.27 -10.37
CA ARG A 61 18.32 3.89 -11.06
C ARG A 61 18.96 2.62 -10.52
N ASP A 62 18.66 2.26 -9.28
CA ASP A 62 19.11 1.04 -8.63
C ASP A 62 18.28 -0.21 -9.01
N GLY A 63 17.31 -0.04 -9.91
CA GLY A 63 16.39 -1.11 -10.33
C GLY A 63 15.20 -1.31 -9.39
N SER A 64 15.10 -0.54 -8.31
CA SER A 64 13.92 -0.56 -7.44
C SER A 64 12.75 0.17 -8.08
N LEU A 65 11.53 -0.12 -7.61
CA LEU A 65 10.32 0.59 -8.03
C LEU A 65 9.79 1.42 -6.88
N ARG A 66 9.77 2.74 -7.06
CA ARG A 66 9.12 3.66 -6.14
C ARG A 66 7.63 3.76 -6.47
N VAL A 67 6.80 3.51 -5.47
CA VAL A 67 5.34 3.59 -5.59
C VAL A 67 4.82 4.61 -4.58
N LEU A 68 4.12 5.64 -5.05
CA LEU A 68 3.52 6.67 -4.21
C LEU A 68 2.00 6.49 -4.14
N TYR A 69 1.49 6.38 -2.93
CA TYR A 69 0.07 6.43 -2.63
C TYR A 69 -0.24 7.72 -1.88
N ALA A 70 -1.32 8.42 -2.27
CA ALA A 70 -1.73 9.65 -1.61
C ALA A 70 -3.23 9.71 -1.36
N ALA A 71 -3.59 10.49 -0.34
CA ALA A 71 -4.95 10.92 -0.05
C ALA A 71 -4.93 12.41 0.32
N ARG A 72 -6.11 13.04 0.37
CA ARG A 72 -6.23 14.41 0.84
C ARG A 72 -5.90 14.49 2.34
N ILE A 73 -5.28 15.59 2.80
CA ILE A 73 -4.86 15.81 4.19
C ILE A 73 -6.00 15.55 5.21
N GLY A 74 -7.24 15.87 4.85
CA GLY A 74 -8.40 15.64 5.72
C GLY A 74 -8.83 14.17 5.85
N HIS A 75 -8.53 13.30 4.88
CA HIS A 75 -9.01 11.92 4.87
C HIS A 75 -8.29 11.03 5.89
N CYS A 76 -7.00 11.30 6.14
CA CYS A 76 -6.23 10.52 7.10
C CYS A 76 -6.30 11.12 8.51
N ARG A 77 -6.91 12.29 8.69
CA ARG A 77 -7.10 12.86 10.02
C ARG A 77 -8.25 12.13 10.71
N PRO A 78 -8.04 11.56 11.90
CA PRO A 78 -9.14 11.01 12.68
C PRO A 78 -10.12 12.15 12.99
N ALA A 79 -11.39 11.96 12.64
CA ALA A 79 -12.46 12.83 13.09
C ALA A 79 -12.63 12.63 14.61
N ARG A 80 -11.90 13.44 15.40
CA ARG A 80 -12.09 13.60 16.85
C ARG A 80 -12.24 12.28 17.64
N SER A 81 -11.11 11.60 17.83
CA SER A 81 -10.79 10.71 18.98
C SER A 81 -11.96 10.09 19.77
N VAL A 82 -12.54 8.99 19.28
CA VAL A 82 -13.09 7.96 20.19
C VAL A 82 -11.95 6.99 20.53
N ARG A 83 -11.62 6.90 21.82
CA ARG A 83 -10.48 6.11 22.33
C ARG A 83 -10.67 4.63 22.00
N SER A 84 -9.71 4.01 21.32
CA SER A 84 -9.62 2.55 21.25
C SER A 84 -8.83 2.02 22.45
N VAL A 85 -9.53 1.66 23.53
CA VAL A 85 -8.96 0.81 24.58
C VAL A 85 -8.89 -0.61 24.02
N ARG A 86 -7.70 -1.07 23.60
CA ARG A 86 -7.49 -2.50 23.30
C ARG A 86 -7.34 -3.24 24.63
N ARG A 87 -8.39 -3.93 25.09
CA ARG A 87 -8.25 -4.98 26.11
C ARG A 87 -8.01 -6.29 25.36
N ALA A 88 -6.78 -6.81 25.43
CA ALA A 88 -6.47 -8.14 24.94
C ALA A 88 -6.99 -9.16 25.96
N VAL A 89 -7.95 -10.00 25.56
CA VAL A 89 -8.34 -11.19 26.36
C VAL A 89 -7.48 -12.35 25.87
N PRO A 90 -6.74 -13.06 26.74
CA PRO A 90 -6.00 -14.25 26.34
C PRO A 90 -6.98 -15.37 25.92
N ARG A 91 -6.70 -16.01 24.78
CA ARG A 91 -7.38 -17.24 24.36
C ARG A 91 -7.06 -18.32 25.40
N SER A 92 -8.05 -18.66 26.21
CA SER A 92 -7.97 -19.85 27.07
C SER A 92 -8.28 -21.07 26.20
N SER A 93 -7.24 -21.75 25.71
CA SER A 93 -7.37 -23.11 25.21
C SER A 93 -7.46 -24.04 26.41
N HIS A 94 -8.67 -24.49 26.76
CA HIS A 94 -8.84 -25.73 27.51
C HIS A 94 -8.99 -26.83 26.46
N ASP A 95 -7.96 -27.66 26.33
CA ASP A 95 -8.02 -28.96 25.66
C ASP A 95 -7.65 -29.97 26.74
N GLY A 96 -8.56 -30.89 27.03
CA GLY A 96 -8.42 -31.96 28.02
C GLY A 96 -8.83 -33.27 27.38
#